data_AF-A0A419PZ61-F1
#
_entry.id   AF-A0A419PZ61-F1
#
_cell.length_a   1.000
_cell.length_b   1.000
_cell.length_c   1.000
_cell.angle_alpha   90.00
_cell.angle_beta   90.00
_cell.angle_gamma   90.00
#
_symmetry.space_group_name_H-M   'P 1'
#
loop_
_entity.id
_entity.type
_entity.pdbx_description
1 polymer ?
#
loop_
_entity_poly.entity_id
_entity_poly.type
_entity_poly.pdbx_seq_one_letter_code
_entity_poly.pdbx_strand_id
1 'polypeptide(L)'
;MELLVTITMTAVQAGVNLENSVPTAEEVFSTLTHLVTSGKLSRDQITEMARPLFLTRLMQGEFNPVEMDPYRYLEPEKSLHLRTIWRPQRSLYSQQIILNKDHRKPDIATTARTIVLENRGQFWPLKNNFSDSRKLFRRIAAVGPFATSVAELYEQNRPATAHDIEVPLSKDIFQQHTHDS
;
A
#
# COMPACT_ATOMS: atom_id res chain seq x y z
N MET A 1 29.37 2.84 -23.64
CA MET A 1 28.59 1.94 -24.52
C MET A 1 28.92 0.47 -24.25
N GLU A 2 30.19 0.03 -24.23
CA GLU A 2 30.53 -1.37 -23.94
C GLU A 2 30.08 -1.87 -22.57
N LEU A 3 30.17 -1.03 -21.52
CA LEU A 3 29.71 -1.39 -20.17
C LEU A 3 28.21 -1.72 -20.14
N LEU A 4 27.37 -0.87 -20.76
CA LEU A 4 25.92 -1.09 -20.84
C LEU A 4 25.59 -2.36 -21.63
N VAL A 5 26.29 -2.61 -22.74
CA VAL A 5 26.13 -3.85 -23.53
C VAL A 5 26.39 -5.09 -22.68
N THR A 6 27.45 -5.09 -21.86
CA THR A 6 27.75 -6.20 -20.96
C THR A 6 26.70 -6.35 -19.87
N ILE A 7 26.30 -5.25 -19.21
CA ILE A 7 25.28 -5.27 -18.16
C ILE A 7 23.95 -5.82 -18.70
N THR A 8 23.50 -5.35 -19.86
CA THR A 8 22.27 -5.82 -20.48
C THR A 8 22.33 -7.29 -20.84
N MET A 9 23.45 -7.76 -21.41
CA MET A 9 23.65 -9.17 -21.69
C MET A 9 23.59 -10.02 -20.42
N THR A 10 24.24 -9.58 -19.34
CA THR A 10 24.20 -10.27 -18.05
C THR A 10 22.79 -10.28 -17.46
N ALA A 11 22.06 -9.15 -17.54
CA ALA A 11 20.68 -9.06 -17.06
C ALA A 11 19.74 -10.01 -17.84
N VAL A 12 19.86 -10.04 -19.17
CA VAL A 12 19.11 -10.96 -20.05
C VAL A 12 19.42 -12.42 -19.71
N GLN A 13 20.71 -12.76 -19.55
CA GLN A 13 21.12 -14.12 -19.18
C GLN A 13 20.65 -14.53 -17.77
N ALA A 14 20.54 -13.57 -16.85
CA ALA A 14 19.99 -13.79 -15.52
C ALA A 14 18.45 -13.89 -15.50
N GLY A 15 17.78 -13.69 -16.64
CA GLY A 15 16.32 -13.76 -16.75
C GLY A 15 15.59 -12.49 -16.32
N VAL A 16 16.29 -11.35 -16.22
CA VAL A 16 15.66 -10.06 -15.95
C VAL A 16 14.85 -9.65 -17.17
N ASN A 17 13.54 -9.48 -16.99
CA ASN A 17 12.57 -9.23 -18.06
C ASN A 17 11.83 -7.89 -17.92
N LEU A 18 12.08 -7.15 -16.85
CA LEU A 18 11.53 -5.84 -16.59
C LEU A 18 12.60 -4.94 -15.99
N GLU A 19 12.81 -3.78 -16.58
CA GLU A 19 13.64 -2.72 -16.01
C GLU A 19 12.76 -1.78 -15.19
N ASN A 20 13.10 -1.61 -13.91
CA ASN A 20 12.49 -0.57 -13.08
C ASN A 20 13.27 0.73 -13.27
N SER A 21 12.97 1.44 -14.35
CA SER A 21 13.66 2.70 -14.69
C SER A 21 13.30 3.78 -13.66
N VAL A 22 14.29 4.20 -12.88
CA VAL A 22 14.20 5.40 -12.04
C VAL A 22 14.86 6.58 -12.77
N PRO A 23 14.38 7.83 -12.61
CA PRO A 23 14.87 8.97 -13.39
C PRO A 23 16.38 9.25 -13.30
N THR A 24 17.04 8.71 -12.27
CA THR A 24 18.47 8.88 -11.99
C THR A 24 19.35 7.74 -12.50
N ALA A 25 18.75 6.66 -13.01
CA ALA A 25 19.49 5.50 -13.50
C ALA A 25 19.61 5.54 -15.04
N GLU A 26 20.73 5.04 -15.56
CA GLU A 26 20.88 4.81 -17.00
C GLU A 26 19.91 3.72 -17.46
N GLU A 27 19.24 3.95 -18.59
CA GLU A 27 18.29 3.00 -19.17
C GLU A 27 19.03 1.79 -19.77
N VAL A 28 19.14 0.71 -19.01
CA VAL A 28 19.92 -0.49 -19.35
C VAL A 28 19.33 -1.16 -20.59
N PHE A 29 18.00 -1.35 -20.63
CA PHE A 29 17.33 -2.06 -21.72
C PHE A 29 17.20 -1.23 -23.01
N SER A 30 17.56 0.05 -23.00
CA SER A 30 17.70 0.86 -24.23
C SER A 30 18.68 0.23 -25.24
N THR A 31 19.65 -0.55 -24.74
CA THR A 31 20.66 -1.24 -25.55
C THR A 31 20.20 -2.56 -26.19
N LEU A 32 19.01 -3.08 -25.85
CA LEU A 32 18.49 -4.34 -26.41
C LEU A 32 18.37 -4.28 -27.93
N THR A 33 17.91 -3.16 -28.48
CA THR A 33 17.80 -2.98 -29.94
C THR A 33 19.14 -3.17 -30.62
N HIS A 34 20.21 -2.60 -30.07
CA HIS A 34 21.58 -2.76 -30.60
C HIS A 34 22.09 -4.20 -30.46
N LEU A 35 21.78 -4.88 -29.36
CA LEU A 35 22.16 -6.28 -29.16
C LEU A 35 21.48 -7.22 -30.17
N VAL A 36 20.23 -6.93 -30.53
CA VAL A 36 19.49 -7.68 -31.56
C VAL A 36 20.05 -7.38 -32.95
N THR A 37 20.27 -6.11 -33.32
CA THR A 37 20.79 -5.76 -34.65
C THR A 37 22.23 -6.22 -34.87
N SER A 38 23.03 -6.31 -33.81
CA SER A 38 24.40 -6.86 -33.86
C SER A 38 24.45 -8.40 -33.81
N GLY A 39 23.30 -9.08 -33.72
CA GLY A 39 23.21 -10.54 -33.69
C GLY A 39 23.67 -11.18 -32.36
N LYS A 40 23.91 -10.37 -31.32
CA LYS A 40 24.28 -10.86 -29.98
C LYS A 40 23.09 -11.42 -29.20
N LEU A 41 21.87 -10.99 -29.54
CA LEU A 41 20.61 -11.55 -29.06
C LEU A 41 19.69 -11.86 -30.25
N SER A 42 18.94 -12.95 -30.14
CA SER A 42 17.89 -13.28 -31.10
C SER A 42 16.55 -12.67 -30.70
N ARG A 43 15.66 -12.47 -31.68
CA ARG A 43 14.28 -12.05 -31.42
C ARG A 43 13.52 -13.04 -30.54
N ASP A 44 13.80 -14.33 -30.69
CA ASP A 44 13.16 -15.39 -29.90
C ASP A 44 13.56 -15.27 -28.42
N GLN A 45 14.83 -14.97 -28.12
CA GLN A 45 15.29 -14.72 -26.74
C GLN A 45 14.55 -13.53 -26.11
N ILE A 46 14.38 -12.43 -26.86
CA ILE A 46 13.59 -11.27 -26.39
C ILE A 46 12.13 -11.65 -26.18
N THR A 47 11.56 -12.44 -27.09
CA THR A 47 10.17 -12.89 -27.02
C THR A 47 9.93 -13.76 -25.78
N GLU A 48 10.82 -14.69 -25.49
CA GLU A 48 10.71 -15.54 -24.29
C GLU A 48 10.83 -14.74 -22.98
N MET A 49 11.70 -13.72 -22.94
CA MET A 49 11.75 -12.81 -21.78
C MET A 49 10.46 -12.03 -21.59
N ALA A 50 9.88 -11.52 -22.67
CA ALA A 50 8.67 -10.70 -22.62
C ALA A 50 7.40 -11.52 -22.32
N ARG A 51 7.37 -12.80 -22.69
CA ARG A 51 6.25 -13.71 -22.52
C ARG A 51 5.60 -13.67 -21.12
N PRO A 52 6.34 -13.82 -20.00
CA PRO A 52 5.74 -13.72 -18.66
C PRO A 52 5.08 -12.37 -18.39
N LEU A 53 5.67 -11.25 -18.83
CA LEU A 53 5.07 -9.92 -18.65
C LEU A 53 3.74 -9.81 -19.39
N PHE A 54 3.70 -10.18 -20.67
CA PHE A 54 2.46 -10.13 -21.46
C PHE A 54 1.40 -11.12 -20.95
N LEU A 55 1.82 -12.30 -20.49
CA LEU A 55 0.91 -13.25 -19.85
C LEU A 55 0.29 -12.67 -18.59
N THR A 56 1.09 -12.04 -17.71
CA THR A 56 0.57 -11.37 -16.52
C THR A 56 -0.42 -10.27 -16.88
N ARG A 57 -0.11 -9.42 -17.85
CA ARG A 57 -1.02 -8.36 -18.33
C ARG A 57 -2.34 -8.92 -18.87
N LEU A 58 -2.27 -10.02 -19.63
CA LEU A 58 -3.45 -10.72 -20.12
C LEU A 58 -4.29 -11.28 -18.97
N MET A 59 -3.66 -11.92 -17.99
CA MET A 59 -4.34 -12.47 -16.81
C MET A 59 -4.94 -11.38 -15.90
N GLN A 60 -4.31 -10.21 -15.84
CA GLN A 60 -4.83 -9.03 -15.15
C GLN A 60 -5.96 -8.34 -15.92
N GLY A 61 -6.25 -8.78 -17.14
CA GLY A 61 -7.31 -8.20 -17.97
C GLY A 61 -6.96 -6.85 -18.57
N GLU A 62 -5.67 -6.50 -18.72
CA GLU A 62 -5.23 -5.22 -19.31
C GLU A 62 -5.77 -5.03 -20.74
N PHE A 63 -5.98 -6.14 -21.47
CA PHE A 63 -6.53 -6.14 -22.83
C PHE A 63 -8.04 -6.42 -22.89
N ASN A 64 -8.70 -6.58 -21.73
CA ASN A 64 -10.15 -6.74 -21.71
C ASN A 64 -10.82 -5.41 -22.07
N PRO A 65 -12.01 -5.44 -22.70
CA PRO A 65 -12.79 -4.23 -22.91
C PRO A 65 -13.13 -3.58 -21.56
N VAL A 66 -13.27 -2.25 -21.54
CA VAL A 66 -13.49 -1.47 -20.30
C VAL A 66 -14.76 -1.93 -19.56
N GLU A 67 -15.73 -2.49 -20.27
CA GLU A 67 -16.95 -3.07 -19.71
C GLU A 67 -16.72 -4.29 -18.82
N MET A 68 -15.58 -4.97 -18.98
CA MET A 68 -15.20 -6.15 -18.20
C MET A 68 -14.30 -5.82 -17.01
N ASP A 69 -13.85 -4.58 -16.85
CA ASP A 69 -13.04 -4.16 -15.71
C ASP A 69 -13.95 -3.91 -14.48
N PRO A 70 -13.87 -4.76 -13.43
CA PRO A 70 -14.69 -4.61 -12.23
C PRO A 70 -14.32 -3.36 -11.42
N TYR A 71 -13.17 -2.73 -11.72
CA TYR A 71 -12.62 -1.58 -11.01
C TYR A 71 -12.67 -0.28 -11.81
N ARG A 72 -13.30 -0.27 -12.99
CA ARG A 72 -13.38 0.89 -13.89
C ARG A 72 -13.93 2.19 -13.27
N TYR A 73 -14.60 2.08 -12.13
CA TYR A 73 -15.19 3.20 -11.39
C TYR A 73 -14.38 3.65 -10.17
N LEU A 74 -13.22 3.03 -9.91
CA LEU A 74 -12.39 3.32 -8.74
C LEU A 74 -11.39 4.46 -8.94
N GLU A 75 -11.30 5.02 -10.14
CA GLU A 75 -10.29 6.03 -10.44
C GLU A 75 -10.53 7.35 -9.68
N PRO A 76 -9.54 7.82 -8.90
CA PRO A 76 -9.66 9.08 -8.16
C PRO A 76 -9.67 10.33 -9.06
N GLU A 77 -9.05 10.28 -10.24
CA GLU A 77 -8.58 11.49 -10.95
C GLU A 77 -8.70 11.46 -12.51
N LYS A 78 -9.32 10.48 -13.17
CA LYS A 78 -9.61 10.62 -14.63
C LYS A 78 -10.80 11.55 -14.95
N SER A 79 -11.18 12.42 -14.00
CA SER A 79 -12.13 13.52 -14.23
C SER A 79 -11.48 14.81 -14.76
N LEU A 80 -10.15 14.85 -14.98
CA LEU A 80 -9.49 16.09 -15.43
C LEU A 80 -9.15 16.17 -16.93
N HIS A 81 -9.17 15.08 -17.71
CA HIS A 81 -8.85 15.13 -19.15
C HIS A 81 -10.00 14.80 -20.13
N LEU A 82 -11.18 14.38 -19.63
CA LEU A 82 -12.41 14.25 -20.43
C LEU A 82 -13.42 15.34 -20.09
N ARG A 83 -12.94 16.57 -19.87
CA ARG A 83 -13.73 17.67 -19.32
C ARG A 83 -14.57 18.47 -20.33
N THR A 84 -14.71 18.00 -21.57
CA THR A 84 -15.45 18.74 -22.60
C THR A 84 -16.78 18.14 -23.02
N ILE A 85 -17.09 16.86 -22.75
CA ILE A 85 -18.35 16.27 -23.24
C ILE A 85 -18.93 15.20 -22.29
N TRP A 86 -19.03 15.44 -20.99
CA TRP A 86 -20.00 14.67 -20.18
C TRP A 86 -20.30 15.31 -18.82
N ARG A 87 -21.55 15.17 -18.36
CA ARG A 87 -22.15 15.88 -17.20
C ARG A 87 -21.39 15.66 -15.87
N PRO A 88 -21.45 16.63 -14.93
CA PRO A 88 -20.79 16.53 -13.64
C PRO A 88 -21.67 15.76 -12.65
N GLN A 89 -21.56 14.44 -12.62
CA GLN A 89 -21.89 13.67 -11.42
C GLN A 89 -20.56 13.23 -10.81
N ARG A 90 -20.16 13.98 -9.77
CA ARG A 90 -18.95 13.76 -8.98
C ARG A 90 -18.73 12.26 -8.70
N SER A 91 -17.54 11.77 -9.02
CA SER A 91 -17.07 10.43 -8.64
C SER A 91 -17.05 10.32 -7.11
N LEU A 92 -18.12 9.77 -6.54
CA LEU A 92 -18.28 9.45 -5.11
C LEU A 92 -17.76 8.03 -4.78
N TYR A 93 -17.35 7.25 -5.79
CA TYR A 93 -17.00 5.84 -5.65
C TYR A 93 -15.53 5.59 -5.26
N SER A 94 -14.60 6.41 -5.72
CA SER A 94 -13.17 6.24 -5.38
C SER A 94 -12.87 6.48 -3.89
N GLN A 95 -13.58 7.42 -3.26
CA GLN A 95 -13.50 7.66 -1.81
C GLN A 95 -14.21 6.58 -0.97
N GLN A 96 -15.02 5.71 -1.57
CA GLN A 96 -15.67 4.60 -0.84
C GLN A 96 -14.75 3.40 -0.64
N ILE A 97 -13.62 3.31 -1.35
CA ILE A 97 -12.70 2.16 -1.24
C ILE A 97 -11.41 2.55 -0.53
N ILE A 98 -10.81 3.67 -0.92
CA ILE A 98 -9.60 4.17 -0.27
C ILE A 98 -9.99 4.66 1.13
N LEU A 99 -9.37 4.08 2.16
CA LEU A 99 -9.57 4.47 3.57
C LEU A 99 -10.99 4.22 4.13
N ASN A 100 -11.75 3.29 3.53
CA ASN A 100 -13.06 2.87 4.02
C ASN A 100 -12.98 2.40 5.49
N LYS A 101 -13.92 2.84 6.32
CA LYS A 101 -14.03 2.42 7.73
C LYS A 101 -14.14 0.90 7.89
N ASP A 102 -14.70 0.19 6.91
CA ASP A 102 -14.82 -1.26 6.97
C ASP A 102 -13.47 -1.98 6.83
N HIS A 103 -12.45 -1.38 6.21
CA HIS A 103 -11.08 -1.91 6.21
C HIS A 103 -10.42 -1.79 7.60
N ARG A 104 -10.86 -0.86 8.45
CA ARG A 104 -10.27 -0.68 9.80
C ARG A 104 -10.55 -1.84 10.73
N LYS A 105 -11.69 -2.52 10.58
CA LYS A 105 -12.08 -3.65 11.44
C LYS A 105 -11.06 -4.81 11.36
N PRO A 106 -10.73 -5.34 10.17
CA PRO A 106 -9.69 -6.37 10.06
C PRO A 106 -8.30 -5.85 10.42
N ASP A 107 -7.99 -4.56 10.16
CA ASP A 107 -6.72 -3.96 10.56
C ASP A 107 -6.53 -4.00 12.09
N ILE A 108 -7.50 -3.46 12.85
CA ILE A 108 -7.49 -3.47 14.32
C ILE A 108 -7.40 -4.90 14.86
N ALA A 109 -8.16 -5.83 14.28
CA ALA A 109 -8.14 -7.23 14.69
C ALA A 109 -6.78 -7.89 14.44
N THR A 110 -6.11 -7.53 13.32
CA THR A 110 -4.78 -8.03 12.99
C THR A 110 -3.73 -7.43 13.92
N THR A 111 -3.76 -6.11 14.13
CA THR A 111 -2.86 -5.41 15.07
C THR A 111 -2.99 -5.97 16.50
N ALA A 112 -4.21 -6.24 16.98
CA ALA A 112 -4.40 -6.81 18.30
C ALA A 112 -3.74 -8.20 18.46
N ARG A 113 -3.57 -8.94 17.36
CA ARG A 113 -2.93 -10.26 17.35
C ARG A 113 -1.41 -10.23 17.22
N THR A 114 -0.83 -9.11 16.78
CA THR A 114 0.63 -8.96 16.63
C THR A 114 1.31 -8.46 17.90
N ILE A 115 0.56 -7.99 18.89
CA ILE A 115 1.09 -7.47 20.16
C ILE A 115 1.60 -8.64 21.03
N VAL A 116 2.88 -8.58 21.40
CA VAL A 116 3.52 -9.52 22.32
C VAL A 116 4.02 -8.75 23.54
N LEU A 117 3.62 -9.19 24.74
CA LEU A 117 3.90 -8.47 25.99
C LEU A 117 4.36 -9.44 27.08
N GLU A 118 5.20 -8.94 27.99
CA GLU A 118 5.48 -9.57 29.27
C GLU A 118 4.40 -9.18 30.30
N ASN A 119 3.84 -10.14 31.02
CA ASN A 119 2.77 -9.89 32.00
C ASN A 119 3.16 -10.38 33.41
N ARG A 120 4.09 -9.66 34.05
CA ARG A 120 4.47 -9.96 35.45
C ARG A 120 3.34 -9.59 36.40
N GLY A 121 3.11 -10.45 37.40
CA GLY A 121 2.13 -10.19 38.45
C GLY A 121 0.67 -10.14 37.97
N GLN A 122 0.38 -10.68 36.78
CA GLN A 122 -0.97 -10.68 36.19
C GLN A 122 -1.59 -9.28 36.11
N PHE A 123 -0.76 -8.28 35.79
CA PHE A 123 -1.19 -6.90 35.67
C PHE A 123 -2.23 -6.70 34.55
N TRP A 124 -2.09 -7.45 33.45
CA TRP A 124 -3.02 -7.46 32.33
C TRP A 124 -3.97 -8.67 32.38
N PRO A 125 -5.23 -8.56 31.93
CA PRO A 125 -5.86 -7.36 31.35
C PRO A 125 -6.25 -6.33 32.41
N LEU A 126 -6.24 -5.04 32.04
CA LEU A 126 -6.77 -3.98 32.91
C LEU A 126 -8.25 -4.22 33.15
N LYS A 127 -8.63 -4.40 34.41
CA LYS A 127 -10.03 -4.63 34.80
C LYS A 127 -10.80 -3.31 34.70
N ASN A 128 -11.69 -3.20 33.73
CA ASN A 128 -12.60 -2.07 33.58
C ASN A 128 -13.97 -2.39 34.21
N ASN A 129 -13.99 -2.83 35.48
CA ASN A 129 -15.24 -3.17 36.16
C ASN A 129 -15.88 -1.92 36.75
N PHE A 130 -16.82 -1.31 36.03
CA PHE A 130 -17.62 -0.18 36.54
C PHE A 130 -18.64 -0.57 37.61
N SER A 131 -18.98 -1.87 37.72
CA SER A 131 -19.99 -2.40 38.64
C SER A 131 -19.42 -2.88 40.00
N ASP A 132 -18.11 -3.13 40.09
CA ASP A 132 -17.48 -3.61 41.34
C ASP A 132 -16.80 -2.43 42.07
N SER A 133 -17.19 -2.20 43.32
CA SER A 133 -16.80 -1.04 44.13
C SER A 133 -15.31 -1.01 44.54
N ARG A 134 -14.54 -2.04 44.15
CA ARG A 134 -13.07 -2.09 44.27
C ARG A 134 -12.38 -1.53 43.01
N LYS A 135 -12.57 -0.23 42.76
CA LYS A 135 -11.95 0.53 41.65
C LYS A 135 -10.42 0.57 41.77
N LEU A 136 -9.70 -0.32 41.10
CA LEU A 136 -8.23 -0.35 41.10
C LEU A 136 -7.59 0.73 40.20
N PHE A 137 -8.27 1.20 39.14
CA PHE A 137 -7.72 2.22 38.24
C PHE A 137 -8.74 3.33 37.97
N ARG A 138 -8.75 4.38 38.79
CA ARG A 138 -9.62 5.56 38.60
C ARG A 138 -9.02 6.60 37.64
N ARG A 139 -7.72 6.53 37.40
CA ARG A 139 -6.95 7.47 36.58
C ARG A 139 -5.88 6.69 35.83
N ILE A 140 -5.87 6.83 34.51
CA ILE A 140 -4.85 6.27 33.62
C ILE A 140 -4.11 7.45 33.02
N ALA A 141 -2.78 7.42 33.07
CA ALA A 141 -1.93 8.40 32.41
C ALA A 141 -1.25 7.73 31.21
N ALA A 142 -1.43 8.31 30.02
CA ALA A 142 -0.69 7.93 28.82
C ALA A 142 0.53 8.85 28.70
N VAL A 143 1.74 8.31 28.82
CA VAL A 143 2.99 9.07 28.84
C VAL A 143 3.97 8.47 27.83
N GLY A 144 4.68 9.34 27.10
CA GLY A 144 5.72 8.97 26.14
C GLY A 144 5.52 9.63 24.77
N PRO A 145 6.57 9.65 23.93
CA PRO A 145 6.52 10.29 22.61
C PRO A 145 5.45 9.67 21.69
N PHE A 146 5.29 8.34 21.78
CA PHE A 146 4.31 7.57 21.01
C PHE A 146 2.87 7.72 21.50
N ALA A 147 2.63 8.35 22.65
CA ALA A 147 1.26 8.50 23.18
C ALA A 147 0.44 9.55 22.40
N THR A 148 1.12 10.54 21.82
CA THR A 148 0.49 11.72 21.20
C THR A 148 0.66 11.79 19.69
N SER A 149 1.61 11.04 19.12
CA SER A 149 1.91 11.04 17.69
C SER A 149 1.54 9.69 17.06
N VAL A 150 0.64 9.71 16.08
CA VAL A 150 0.36 8.52 15.25
C VAL A 150 1.45 8.31 14.21
N ALA A 151 2.20 9.36 13.85
CA ALA A 151 3.19 9.29 12.78
C ALA A 151 4.31 8.28 13.05
N GLU A 152 4.57 7.99 14.33
CA GLU A 152 5.57 7.04 14.80
C GLU A 152 5.04 5.60 14.93
N LEU A 153 3.71 5.40 14.90
CA LEU A 153 3.09 4.07 14.79
C LEU A 153 3.25 3.48 13.38
N TYR A 154 3.53 4.34 12.39
CA TYR A 154 3.80 3.94 11.01
C TYR A 154 5.31 3.91 10.76
N GLU A 155 5.77 2.77 10.25
CA GLU A 155 7.16 2.59 9.83
C GLU A 155 7.47 3.26 8.48
N GLN A 156 8.68 3.01 7.96
CA GLN A 156 9.11 3.41 6.63
C GLN A 156 8.26 2.71 5.55
N ASN A 157 8.04 3.37 4.41
CA ASN A 157 7.16 2.96 3.27
C ASN A 157 5.65 3.24 3.42
N ARG A 158 5.27 4.33 4.10
CA ARG A 158 3.89 4.81 4.06
C ARG A 158 3.59 5.70 2.84
N PRO A 159 2.44 5.54 2.16
CA PRO A 159 1.89 6.59 1.32
C PRO A 159 1.44 7.77 2.21
N ALA A 160 1.77 9.00 1.83
CA ALA A 160 1.86 10.17 2.71
C ALA A 160 0.54 10.71 3.33
N THR A 161 -0.61 10.05 3.16
CA THR A 161 -1.95 10.65 3.34
C THR A 161 -2.78 10.13 4.53
N ALA A 162 -2.22 9.38 5.47
CA ALA A 162 -3.00 8.70 6.52
C ALA A 162 -3.32 9.53 7.80
N HIS A 163 -2.74 10.72 7.97
CA HIS A 163 -2.78 11.48 9.24
C HIS A 163 -4.17 11.92 9.71
N ASP A 164 -5.16 12.01 8.80
CA ASP A 164 -6.49 12.55 9.13
C ASP A 164 -7.46 11.52 9.75
N ILE A 165 -7.05 10.25 9.79
CA ILE A 165 -7.94 9.13 10.10
C ILE A 165 -7.65 8.46 11.43
N GLU A 166 -6.39 8.51 11.86
CA GLU A 166 -5.90 7.79 13.01
C GLU A 166 -6.04 8.61 14.29
N VAL A 167 -6.28 7.91 15.38
CA VAL A 167 -6.48 8.52 16.69
C VAL A 167 -5.26 8.23 17.55
N PRO A 168 -4.53 9.25 18.02
CA PRO A 168 -3.48 9.07 19.02
C PRO A 168 -3.98 8.31 20.25
N LEU A 169 -3.11 7.50 20.85
CA LEU A 169 -3.43 6.69 22.02
C LEU A 169 -3.98 7.55 23.18
N SER A 170 -3.44 8.75 23.35
CA SER A 170 -3.88 9.74 24.35
C SER A 170 -5.27 10.31 24.11
N LYS A 171 -5.89 10.09 22.94
CA LYS A 171 -7.26 10.50 22.64
C LYS A 171 -8.22 9.31 22.71
N ASP A 172 -7.83 8.15 22.18
CA ASP A 172 -8.70 6.98 22.07
C ASP A 172 -9.06 6.36 23.44
N ILE A 173 -8.08 6.25 24.35
CA ILE A 173 -8.29 5.72 25.71
C ILE A 173 -9.36 6.51 26.48
N PHE A 174 -9.54 7.79 26.19
CA PHE A 174 -10.49 8.66 26.90
C PHE A 174 -11.82 8.86 26.15
N GLN A 175 -11.90 8.56 24.85
CA GLN A 175 -13.14 8.68 24.06
C GLN A 175 -14.12 7.52 24.31
N GLN A 176 -13.64 6.35 24.75
CA GLN A 176 -14.51 5.23 25.15
C GLN A 176 -15.39 5.52 26.39
N HIS A 177 -15.24 6.69 27.04
CA HIS A 177 -15.99 7.07 28.24
C HIS A 177 -17.18 8.01 27.98
N THR A 178 -17.40 8.50 26.75
CA THR A 178 -18.44 9.52 26.47
C THR A 178 -19.68 9.01 25.77
N HIS A 179 -19.78 7.70 25.48
CA HIS A 179 -20.94 7.13 24.76
C HIS A 179 -21.92 6.33 25.63
N ASP A 180 -21.60 6.12 26.91
CA ASP A 180 -22.45 5.45 27.91
C ASP A 180 -22.90 6.42 29.02
N SER A 181 -23.52 7.56 28.65
CA SER A 181 -24.20 8.46 29.57
C SER A 181 -25.53 8.94 29.01
#